data_AF-A0A7C4QMX2-F1
#
_entry.id   AF-A0A7C4QMX2-F1
#
_cell.length_a   1.000
_cell.length_b   1.000
_cell.length_c   1.000
_cell.angle_alpha   90.00
_cell.angle_beta   90.00
_cell.angle_gamma   90.00
#
_symmetry.space_group_name_H-M   'P 1'
#
loop_
_entity.id
_entity.type
_entity.pdbx_description
1 polymer ?
#
loop_
_entity_poly.entity_id
_entity_poly.type
_entity_poly.pdbx_seq_one_letter_code
_entity_poly.pdbx_strand_id
1 'polypeptide(L)' 'PFLTDQGNYVLDCYFGPIENPGDLAKELSSRAGILGHGLFLGLVDEAFVAGPEGVRQLRR' A
#
# COMPACT_ATOMS: atom_id res chain seq x y z
N PRO A 1 11.95 16.09 -5.00
CA PRO A 1 10.81 15.56 -4.21
C PRO A 1 9.58 15.43 -5.11
N PHE A 2 8.89 14.29 -5.06
CA PHE A 2 7.64 14.13 -5.79
C PHE A 2 6.51 14.80 -5.02
N LEU A 3 5.64 15.51 -5.74
CA LEU A 3 4.43 16.12 -5.20
C LEU A 3 3.23 15.38 -5.76
N THR A 4 2.33 14.99 -4.86
CA THR A 4 0.99 14.51 -5.24
C THR A 4 0.17 15.63 -5.86
N ASP A 5 -0.95 15.28 -6.52
CA ASP A 5 -1.93 16.25 -7.02
C ASP A 5 -2.48 17.19 -5.91
N GLN A 6 -2.43 16.76 -4.65
CA GLN A 6 -2.85 17.54 -3.48
C GLN A 6 -1.68 18.29 -2.80
N GLY A 7 -0.52 18.36 -3.44
CA GLY A 7 0.64 19.12 -2.97
C GLY A 7 1.42 18.49 -1.81
N ASN A 8 1.13 17.23 -1.43
CA ASN A 8 1.87 16.51 -0.39
C ASN A 8 3.13 15.83 -0.94
N TYR A 9 4.11 15.63 -0.07
CA TYR A 9 5.30 14.82 -0.39
C TYR A 9 5.00 13.33 -0.36
N VAL A 10 5.66 12.58 -1.25
CA VAL A 10 5.74 11.12 -1.18
C VAL A 10 7.12 10.72 -0.70
N LEU A 11 7.14 9.81 0.28
CA LEU A 11 8.35 9.21 0.83
C LEU A 11 8.32 7.71 0.57
N ASP A 12 9.28 7.22 -0.20
CA ASP A 12 9.48 5.79 -0.43
C ASP A 12 10.25 5.18 0.74
N CYS A 13 9.54 4.48 1.62
CA CYS A 13 10.10 3.90 2.85
C CYS A 13 10.34 2.40 2.69
N TYR A 14 11.62 1.98 2.69
CA TYR A 14 11.98 0.57 2.68
C TYR A 14 12.03 0.02 4.12
N PHE A 15 10.97 -0.68 4.53
CA PHE A 15 10.89 -1.36 5.83
C PHE A 15 11.45 -2.79 5.82
N GLY A 16 11.89 -3.29 4.66
CA GLY A 16 12.13 -4.72 4.46
C GLY A 16 10.82 -5.52 4.42
N PRO A 17 10.86 -6.84 4.67
CA PRO A 17 9.64 -7.63 4.87
C PRO A 17 8.81 -7.08 6.03
N ILE A 18 7.51 -6.85 5.80
CA ILE A 18 6.60 -6.31 6.80
C ILE A 18 5.84 -7.47 7.43
N GLU A 19 6.20 -7.85 8.66
CA GLU A 19 5.58 -8.97 9.38
C GLU A 19 4.12 -8.69 9.75
N ASN A 20 3.85 -7.51 10.31
CA ASN A 20 2.54 -7.10 10.80
C ASN A 20 2.07 -5.82 10.08
N PRO A 21 1.56 -5.92 8.84
CA PRO A 21 1.20 -4.74 8.06
C PRO A 21 0.06 -3.93 8.68
N GLY A 22 -0.86 -4.58 9.42
CA GLY A 22 -1.95 -3.90 10.12
C GLY A 22 -1.46 -2.96 11.23
N ASP A 23 -0.46 -3.39 12.01
CA ASP A 23 0.12 -2.56 13.07
C ASP A 23 0.88 -1.37 12.50
N LEU A 24 1.67 -1.60 11.44
CA LEU A 24 2.37 -0.53 10.73
C LEU A 24 1.40 0.50 10.14
N ALA A 25 0.31 0.05 9.50
CA ALA A 25 -0.72 0.92 8.97
C ALA A 25 -1.35 1.81 10.08
N LYS A 26 -1.65 1.21 11.23
CA LYS A 26 -2.19 1.92 12.40
C LYS A 26 -1.21 2.96 12.94
N GLU A 27 0.07 2.60 13.07
CA GLU A 27 1.11 3.51 13.56
C GLU A 27 1.28 4.71 12.63
N LEU A 28 1.44 4.47 11.32
CA LEU A 28 1.58 5.52 10.31
C LEU A 28 0.37 6.45 10.29
N SER A 29 -0.84 5.90 10.36
CA SER A 29 -2.09 6.68 10.38
C SER A 29 -2.24 7.55 11.64
N SER A 30 -1.62 7.15 12.76
CA SER A 30 -1.66 7.91 14.01
C SER A 30 -0.62 9.04 14.10
N ARG A 31 0.34 9.08 13.17
CA ARG A 31 1.47 9.99 13.21
C ARG A 31 1.14 11.33 12.53
N ALA A 32 1.13 12.40 13.31
CA ALA A 32 0.99 13.75 12.77
C ALA A 32 2.04 14.03 11.67
N GLY A 33 1.58 14.63 10.56
CA GLY A 33 2.40 14.89 9.37
C GLY A 33 2.38 13.77 8.33
N ILE A 34 1.84 12.59 8.65
CA ILE A 34 1.57 11.54 7.67
C ILE A 34 0.09 11.63 7.28
N LEU A 35 -0.16 12.04 6.03
CA LEU A 35 -1.54 12.16 5.52
C LEU A 35 -2.14 10.80 5.15
N GLY A 36 -1.31 9.84 4.72
CA GLY A 36 -1.72 8.50 4.32
C GLY A 36 -0.54 7.60 4.00
N HIS A 37 -0.81 6.33 3.69
CA HIS A 37 0.20 5.33 3.39
C HIS A 37 -0.24 4.38 2.27
N GLY A 38 0.72 3.71 1.64
CA GLY A 38 0.48 2.77 0.52
C GLY A 38 0.01 1.37 0.90
N LEU A 39 -0.34 1.08 2.15
CA LEU A 39 -0.85 -0.23 2.58
C LEU A 39 -2.37 -0.37 2.34
N PHE A 40 -2.77 -1.15 1.34
CA PHE A 40 -4.18 -1.41 0.97
C PHE A 40 -4.70 -2.71 1.60
N LEU A 41 -4.84 -2.74 2.92
CA LEU A 41 -5.19 -3.95 3.69
C LEU A 41 -6.70 -4.18 3.73
N GLY A 42 -7.15 -5.41 3.46
CA GLY A 42 -8.57 -5.77 3.56
C GLY A 42 -9.48 -5.22 2.46
N LEU A 43 -8.98 -4.34 1.59
CA LEU A 43 -9.78 -3.59 0.61
C LEU A 43 -10.08 -4.34 -0.69
N VAL A 44 -9.21 -5.27 -1.10
CA VAL A 44 -9.31 -5.93 -2.40
C VAL A 44 -10.09 -7.25 -2.28
N ASP A 45 -11.13 -7.40 -3.10
CA ASP A 45 -11.92 -8.64 -3.22
C ASP A 45 -11.39 -9.56 -4.34
N GLU A 46 -10.85 -8.97 -5.41
CA GLU A 46 -10.37 -9.69 -6.59
C GLU A 46 -9.08 -9.08 -7.16
N ALA A 47 -8.15 -9.93 -7.62
CA ALA A 47 -6.94 -9.50 -8.32
C ALA A 47 -6.74 -10.28 -9.62
N PHE A 48 -6.53 -9.56 -10.72
CA PHE A 48 -6.22 -10.15 -12.02
C PHE A 48 -4.71 -10.07 -12.26
N VAL A 49 -4.06 -11.22 -12.39
CA VAL A 49 -2.60 -11.32 -12.54
C VAL A 49 -2.26 -11.89 -13.91
N ALA A 50 -1.59 -11.08 -14.74
CA ALA A 50 -1.07 -11.55 -16.02
C ALA A 50 0.26 -12.31 -15.82
N GLY A 51 0.38 -13.47 -16.45
CA GLY A 51 1.61 -14.27 -16.50
C GLY A 51 1.80 -14.94 -17.86
N PRO A 52 2.87 -15.75 -18.03
CA PRO A 52 3.17 -16.41 -19.30
C PRO A 52 2.03 -17.26 -19.87
N GLU A 53 1.23 -17.86 -18.99
CA GLU A 53 0.09 -18.72 -19.33
C GLU A 53 -1.23 -17.95 -19.51
N GLY A 54 -1.19 -16.61 -19.50
CA GLY A 54 -2.37 -15.75 -19.57
C GLY A 54 -2.75 -15.10 -18.24
N VAL A 55 -4.00 -14.66 -18.14
CA VAL A 55 -4.52 -13.93 -16.97
C VAL A 55 -5.19 -14.89 -15.99
N ARG A 56 -4.77 -14.85 -14.73
CA ARG A 56 -5.41 -15.56 -13.61
C ARG A 56 -6.19 -14.58 -12.73
N GLN A 57 -7.39 -14.98 -12.31
CA GLN A 57 -8.20 -14.25 -11.35
C GLN A 57 -8.02 -14.88 -9.95
N LEU A 58 -7.62 -14.07 -8.98
CA LEU A 58 -7.56 -14.42 -7.57
C LEU A 58 -8.75 -13.77 -6.87
N ARG A 59 -9.48 -14.52 -6.05
CA ARG A 59 -10.60 -14.03 -5.23
C ARG A 59 -10.30 -14.30 -3.76
N ARG A 60 -10.78 -13.42 -2.88
CA ARG A 60 -10.79 -13.67 -1.42
C ARG A 60 -11.69 -14.84 -1.06
#